data_AF-A0A6B2TPR2-F1
#
_entry.id   AF-A0A6B2TPR2-F1
#
_cell.length_a   1.000
_cell.length_b   1.000
_cell.length_c   1.000
_cell.angle_alpha   90.00
_cell.angle_beta   90.00
_cell.angle_gamma   90.00
#
_symmetry.space_group_name_H-M   'P 1'
#
loop_
_entity.id
_entity.type
_entity.pdbx_description
1 polymer ?
#
loop_
_entity_poly.entity_id
_entity_poly.type
_entity_poly.pdbx_seq_one_letter_code
_entity_poly.pdbx_strand_id
1 'polypeptide(L)'
;SLTPGTRAPWIAQAARSGTRIFADVGWDDTGRWDLAGLADLEHCEAFLPNVEEAMRYTRTSCPRAAAHALTEHVPLAVVTLGAEGAYAVDGRTGETAEVPAIEVEALDPTGAGDVFVAGFVTGTLAEWPLADRLAFAGLTAALSVQEFGGSLSAPGWAEVGAWWRRVREFDDQDPLALRRYAFLQSLLPAAARPWPLRRAVPTIGFRSA
;
A
#
# COMPACT_ATOMS: atom_id res chain seq x y z
N SER A 1 7.52 -10.85 1.32
CA SER A 1 8.78 -10.12 1.52
C SER A 1 9.98 -10.87 0.99
N LEU A 2 10.83 -10.17 0.23
CA LEU A 2 12.14 -10.67 -0.19
C LEU A 2 13.12 -10.65 0.99
N THR A 3 14.08 -11.58 0.99
CA THR A 3 15.15 -11.64 2.00
C THR A 3 16.50 -11.32 1.34
N PRO A 4 17.18 -10.24 1.74
CA PRO A 4 18.47 -9.86 1.18
C PRO A 4 19.49 -11.00 1.19
N GLY A 5 20.16 -11.22 0.05
CA GLY A 5 21.19 -12.25 -0.11
C GLY A 5 20.67 -13.68 -0.24
N THR A 6 19.35 -13.89 -0.21
CA THR A 6 18.72 -15.20 -0.40
C THR A 6 17.89 -15.19 -1.69
N ARG A 7 18.21 -16.10 -2.61
CA ARG A 7 17.36 -16.33 -3.80
C ARG A 7 16.21 -17.27 -3.47
N ALA A 8 15.06 -16.99 -4.05
CA ALA A 8 13.85 -17.79 -3.93
C ALA A 8 13.45 -18.33 -5.32
N PRO A 9 13.91 -19.55 -5.71
CA PRO A 9 13.69 -20.09 -7.06
C PRO A 9 12.23 -20.17 -7.51
N TRP A 10 11.28 -20.22 -6.57
CA TRP A 10 9.85 -20.24 -6.86
C TRP A 10 9.37 -18.93 -7.49
N ILE A 11 10.02 -17.79 -7.21
CA ILE A 11 9.65 -16.48 -7.77
C ILE A 11 9.83 -16.50 -9.28
N ALA A 12 11.04 -16.86 -9.73
CA ALA A 12 11.36 -16.99 -11.15
C ALA A 12 10.43 -18.01 -11.85
N GLN A 13 10.10 -19.11 -11.17
CA GLN A 13 9.20 -20.13 -11.72
C GLN A 13 7.76 -19.64 -11.87
N ALA A 14 7.25 -18.91 -10.87
CA ALA A 14 5.91 -18.33 -10.89
C ALA A 14 5.80 -17.25 -11.98
N ALA A 15 6.79 -16.36 -12.08
CA ALA A 15 6.85 -15.33 -13.12
C ALA A 15 6.84 -15.94 -14.53
N ARG A 16 7.65 -16.97 -14.79
CA ARG A 16 7.65 -17.71 -16.08
C ARG A 16 6.30 -18.35 -16.42
N SER A 17 5.46 -18.61 -15.41
CA SER A 17 4.13 -19.19 -15.58
C SER A 17 3.04 -18.12 -15.76
N GLY A 18 3.40 -16.83 -15.82
CA GLY A 18 2.48 -15.70 -16.00
C GLY A 18 1.92 -15.10 -14.70
N THR A 19 2.38 -15.56 -13.53
CA THR A 19 1.96 -14.99 -12.25
C THR A 19 2.61 -13.62 -12.05
N ARG A 20 1.81 -12.59 -11.73
CA ARG A 20 2.31 -11.27 -11.32
C ARG A 20 2.74 -11.34 -9.86
N ILE A 21 3.97 -10.93 -9.57
CA ILE A 21 4.57 -11.03 -8.23
C ILE A 21 4.74 -9.63 -7.67
N PHE A 22 4.19 -9.38 -6.49
CA PHE A 22 4.33 -8.11 -5.77
C PHE A 22 5.26 -8.34 -4.60
N ALA A 23 6.36 -7.59 -4.58
CA ALA A 23 7.37 -7.70 -3.55
C ALA A 23 7.29 -6.51 -2.60
N ASP A 24 7.39 -6.81 -1.32
CA ASP A 24 7.84 -5.92 -0.27
C ASP A 24 9.19 -6.45 0.25
N VAL A 25 9.83 -5.70 1.14
CA VAL A 25 11.04 -6.15 1.82
C VAL A 25 10.84 -6.01 3.32
N GLY A 26 11.32 -6.99 4.07
CA GLY A 26 11.45 -6.82 5.52
C GLY A 26 12.70 -5.98 5.82
N TRP A 27 12.90 -5.66 7.10
CA TRP A 27 14.14 -5.03 7.53
C TRP A 27 15.38 -5.86 7.10
N ASP A 28 16.37 -5.22 6.48
CA ASP A 28 17.63 -5.87 6.12
C ASP A 28 18.54 -5.97 7.36
N ASP A 29 18.43 -7.09 8.09
CA ASP A 29 19.26 -7.41 9.25
C ASP A 29 20.77 -7.47 8.92
N THR A 30 21.14 -7.63 7.64
CA THR A 30 22.56 -7.60 7.25
C THR A 30 23.15 -6.19 7.31
N GLY A 31 22.30 -5.16 7.32
CA GLY A 31 22.69 -3.75 7.33
C GLY A 31 23.39 -3.28 6.06
N ARG A 32 23.50 -4.12 5.02
CA ARG A 32 24.21 -3.78 3.78
C ARG A 32 23.37 -2.92 2.85
N TRP A 33 22.05 -3.11 2.85
CA TRP A 33 21.11 -2.37 2.00
C TRP A 33 21.58 -2.39 0.54
N ASP A 34 21.81 -3.59 0.02
CA ASP A 34 22.39 -3.84 -1.30
C ASP A 34 21.32 -4.42 -2.23
N LEU A 35 20.97 -3.67 -3.28
CA LEU A 35 20.02 -4.09 -4.30
C LEU A 35 20.48 -5.34 -5.07
N ALA A 36 21.78 -5.58 -5.20
CA ALA A 36 22.28 -6.83 -5.77
C ALA A 36 21.91 -8.05 -4.91
N GLY A 37 21.67 -7.84 -3.61
CA GLY A 37 21.12 -8.84 -2.70
C GLY A 37 19.64 -9.16 -2.93
N LEU A 38 18.91 -8.36 -3.70
CA LEU A 38 17.51 -8.54 -4.06
C LEU A 38 17.34 -8.98 -5.52
N ALA A 39 18.17 -9.93 -5.96
CA ALA A 39 18.24 -10.35 -7.35
C ALA A 39 16.88 -10.80 -7.94
N ASP A 40 15.96 -11.31 -7.14
CA ASP A 40 14.64 -11.76 -7.60
C ASP A 40 13.67 -10.60 -7.95
N LEU A 41 14.04 -9.34 -7.71
CA LEU A 41 13.25 -8.17 -8.12
C LEU A 41 13.01 -8.13 -9.64
N GLU A 42 13.94 -8.64 -10.44
CA GLU A 42 13.81 -8.71 -11.91
C GLU A 42 12.62 -9.57 -12.36
N HIS A 43 12.09 -10.42 -11.47
CA HIS A 43 10.95 -11.29 -11.72
C HIS A 43 9.64 -10.75 -11.12
N CYS A 44 9.68 -9.59 -10.44
CA CYS A 44 8.53 -8.99 -9.79
C CYS A 44 7.81 -8.02 -10.73
N GLU A 45 6.48 -7.94 -10.62
CA GLU A 45 5.65 -6.92 -11.27
C GLU A 45 5.85 -5.55 -10.60
N ALA A 46 5.92 -5.53 -9.27
CA ALA A 46 6.08 -4.32 -8.49
C ALA A 46 6.87 -4.55 -7.20
N PHE A 47 7.57 -3.51 -6.74
CA PHE A 47 8.26 -3.45 -5.45
C PHE A 47 7.72 -2.30 -4.61
N LEU A 48 7.34 -2.57 -3.36
CA LEU A 48 6.60 -1.65 -2.50
C LEU A 48 7.29 -1.36 -1.14
N PRO A 49 8.55 -0.88 -1.10
CA PRO A 49 9.23 -0.56 0.15
C PRO A 49 8.68 0.70 0.84
N ASN A 50 9.03 0.88 2.11
CA ASN A 50 8.89 2.18 2.76
C ASN A 50 10.02 3.14 2.37
N VAL A 51 9.84 4.42 2.70
CA VAL A 51 10.79 5.50 2.39
C VAL A 51 12.20 5.23 2.91
N GLU A 52 12.33 4.69 4.12
CA GLU A 52 13.63 4.41 4.73
C GLU A 52 14.35 3.27 4.00
N GLU A 53 13.64 2.18 3.72
CA GLU A 53 14.15 1.05 2.94
C GLU A 53 14.55 1.51 1.52
N ALA A 54 13.66 2.20 0.82
CA ALA A 54 13.89 2.66 -0.55
C ALA A 54 15.14 3.54 -0.63
N MET A 55 15.26 4.53 0.26
CA MET A 55 16.41 5.44 0.31
C MET A 55 17.71 4.72 0.68
N ARG A 56 17.66 3.75 1.60
CA ARG A 56 18.83 2.96 1.99
C ARG A 56 19.33 2.05 0.85
N TYR A 57 18.43 1.35 0.18
CA TYR A 57 18.79 0.49 -0.97
C TYR A 57 19.35 1.28 -2.13
N THR A 58 18.77 2.44 -2.43
CA THR A 58 19.16 3.26 -3.58
C THR A 58 20.27 4.26 -3.27
N ARG A 59 20.67 4.41 -2.00
CA ARG A 59 21.63 5.43 -1.53
C ARG A 59 21.23 6.86 -1.91
N THR A 60 19.92 7.10 -1.95
CA THR A 60 19.36 8.43 -2.25
C THR A 60 18.92 9.15 -0.98
N SER A 61 18.80 10.48 -1.06
CA SER A 61 18.26 11.33 0.00
C SER A 61 16.83 11.82 -0.27
N CYS A 62 16.22 11.38 -1.38
CA CYS A 62 14.91 11.82 -1.82
C CYS A 62 14.03 10.61 -2.16
N PRO A 63 12.82 10.47 -1.59
CA PRO A 63 11.97 9.31 -1.83
C PRO A 63 11.55 9.15 -3.29
N ARG A 64 11.33 10.26 -3.99
CA ARG A 64 10.96 10.25 -5.41
C ARG A 64 12.14 9.77 -6.26
N ALA A 65 13.35 10.27 -5.96
CA ALA A 65 14.57 9.77 -6.61
C ALA A 65 14.82 8.29 -6.33
N ALA A 66 14.54 7.82 -5.10
CA ALA A 66 14.60 6.41 -4.75
C ALA A 66 13.64 5.58 -5.62
N ALA A 67 12.38 6.01 -5.74
CA ALA A 67 11.38 5.31 -6.56
C ALA A 67 11.82 5.20 -8.03
N HIS A 68 12.34 6.29 -8.61
CA HIS A 68 12.90 6.29 -9.96
C HIS A 68 14.08 5.31 -10.09
N ALA A 69 15.05 5.33 -9.16
CA ALA A 69 16.19 4.42 -9.19
C ALA A 69 15.78 2.94 -9.06
N LEU A 70 14.74 2.64 -8.28
CA LEU A 70 14.22 1.26 -8.15
C LEU A 70 13.67 0.72 -9.47
N THR A 71 13.21 1.57 -10.40
CA THR A 71 12.71 1.11 -11.70
C THR A 71 13.76 0.49 -12.60
N GLU A 72 15.04 0.65 -12.29
CA GLU A 72 16.14 -0.07 -12.96
C GLU A 72 16.15 -1.57 -12.62
N HIS A 73 15.46 -1.97 -11.54
CA HIS A 73 15.45 -3.34 -11.02
C HIS A 73 14.07 -4.01 -11.04
N VAL A 74 13.00 -3.21 -11.12
CA VAL A 74 11.60 -3.70 -11.12
C VAL A 74 10.76 -2.83 -12.07
N PRO A 75 9.74 -3.36 -12.75
CA PRO A 75 8.92 -2.57 -13.67
C PRO A 75 8.13 -1.42 -13.00
N LEU A 76 7.69 -1.62 -11.76
CA LEU A 76 6.86 -0.66 -11.02
C LEU A 76 7.37 -0.53 -9.58
N ALA A 77 7.76 0.68 -9.19
CA ALA A 77 8.20 0.99 -7.83
C ALA A 77 7.14 1.83 -7.12
N VAL A 78 6.79 1.45 -5.89
CA VAL A 78 5.88 2.21 -5.02
C VAL A 78 6.57 2.43 -3.68
N VAL A 79 6.77 3.68 -3.30
CA VAL A 79 7.40 4.03 -2.03
C VAL A 79 6.35 4.62 -1.10
N THR A 80 6.13 3.96 0.04
CA THR A 80 5.28 4.51 1.10
C THR A 80 6.05 5.56 1.90
N LEU A 81 5.42 6.72 2.13
CA LEU A 81 6.03 7.91 2.73
C LEU A 81 5.50 8.18 4.16
N GLY A 82 4.91 7.17 4.80
CA GLY A 82 4.27 7.33 6.11
C GLY A 82 3.17 8.39 6.07
N ALA A 83 3.30 9.42 6.91
CA ALA A 83 2.33 10.51 7.01
C ALA A 83 2.26 11.42 5.77
N GLU A 84 3.22 11.33 4.82
CA GLU A 84 3.17 12.08 3.57
C GLU A 84 2.38 11.33 2.47
N GLY A 85 2.03 10.06 2.69
CA GLY A 85 1.25 9.26 1.74
C GLY A 85 2.11 8.26 0.96
N ALA A 86 2.03 8.26 -0.36
CA ALA A 86 2.79 7.35 -1.19
C ALA A 86 3.10 7.93 -2.58
N TYR A 87 4.19 7.43 -3.18
CA TYR A 87 4.64 7.80 -4.52
C TYR A 87 4.93 6.56 -5.35
N ALA A 88 4.51 6.54 -6.62
CA ALA A 88 4.71 5.42 -7.53
C ALA A 88 5.29 5.86 -8.87
N VAL A 89 6.13 5.00 -9.46
CA VAL A 89 6.73 5.16 -10.79
C VAL A 89 6.59 3.85 -11.55
N ASP A 90 5.96 3.90 -12.72
CA ASP A 90 5.98 2.81 -13.70
C ASP A 90 7.12 3.04 -14.70
N GLY A 91 8.20 2.27 -14.58
CA GLY A 91 9.36 2.37 -15.47
C GLY A 91 9.06 1.97 -16.91
N ARG A 92 7.98 1.22 -17.16
CA ARG A 92 7.58 0.80 -18.52
C ARG A 92 6.96 1.95 -19.32
N THR A 93 6.18 2.78 -18.65
CA THR A 93 5.38 3.84 -19.28
C THR A 93 5.91 5.24 -19.00
N GLY A 94 6.72 5.39 -17.94
CA GLY A 94 7.12 6.69 -17.39
C GLY A 94 6.01 7.37 -16.57
N GLU A 95 4.86 6.70 -16.36
CA GLU A 95 3.77 7.22 -15.53
C GLU A 95 4.24 7.34 -14.07
N THR A 96 3.86 8.44 -13.42
CA THR A 96 4.08 8.64 -11.99
C THR A 96 2.78 9.01 -11.31
N ALA A 97 2.63 8.61 -10.05
CA ALA A 97 1.49 8.97 -9.24
C ALA A 97 1.93 9.31 -7.82
N GLU A 98 1.27 10.30 -7.22
CA GLU A 98 1.46 10.69 -5.84
C GLU A 98 0.10 10.88 -5.19
N VAL A 99 -0.07 10.33 -3.99
CA VAL A 99 -1.30 10.48 -3.20
C VAL A 99 -0.91 10.83 -1.77
N PRO A 100 -1.48 11.92 -1.19
CA PRO A 100 -1.23 12.26 0.20
C PRO A 100 -1.78 11.20 1.15
N ALA A 101 -1.25 11.14 2.38
CA ALA A 101 -1.84 10.27 3.39
C ALA A 101 -3.25 10.76 3.75
N ILE A 102 -4.13 9.80 4.06
CA ILE A 102 -5.41 10.12 4.70
C ILE A 102 -5.13 10.25 6.20
N GLU A 103 -5.39 11.42 6.75
CA GLU A 103 -5.25 11.67 8.18
C GLU A 103 -6.31 10.90 8.97
N VAL A 104 -5.85 10.07 9.90
CA VAL A 104 -6.68 9.23 10.77
C VAL A 104 -6.05 9.15 12.16
N GLU A 105 -6.87 8.94 13.18
CA GLU A 105 -6.38 8.61 14.52
C GLU A 105 -5.92 7.14 14.54
N ALA A 106 -4.61 6.92 14.52
CA ALA A 106 -4.04 5.56 14.51
C ALA A 106 -4.10 4.92 15.90
N LEU A 107 -4.72 3.74 15.99
CA LEU A 107 -4.76 2.90 17.19
C LEU A 107 -3.67 1.82 17.16
N ASP A 108 -3.49 1.14 16.03
CA ASP A 108 -2.51 0.06 15.86
C ASP A 108 -1.95 0.07 14.42
N PRO A 109 -0.68 0.48 14.21
CA PRO A 109 -0.09 0.53 12.87
C PRO A 109 0.35 -0.86 12.36
N THR A 110 0.22 -1.91 13.16
CA THR A 110 0.65 -3.27 12.79
C THR A 110 -0.07 -3.71 11.51
N GLY A 111 0.68 -4.26 10.55
CA GLY A 111 0.12 -4.81 9.31
C GLY A 111 -0.38 -3.76 8.30
N ALA A 112 -0.27 -2.45 8.56
CA ALA A 112 -0.70 -1.41 7.63
C ALA A 112 0.00 -1.52 6.26
N GLY A 113 1.28 -1.89 6.24
CA GLY A 113 2.04 -2.17 5.01
C GLY A 113 1.46 -3.33 4.20
N ASP A 114 1.09 -4.44 4.86
CA ASP A 114 0.46 -5.59 4.21
C ASP A 114 -0.91 -5.20 3.61
N VAL A 115 -1.70 -4.42 4.34
CA VAL A 115 -3.00 -3.92 3.88
C VAL A 115 -2.84 -2.94 2.72
N PHE A 116 -1.80 -2.10 2.74
CA PHE A 116 -1.45 -1.24 1.62
C PHE A 116 -1.12 -2.05 0.36
N VAL A 117 -0.24 -3.05 0.48
CA VAL A 117 0.12 -3.95 -0.63
C VAL A 117 -1.12 -4.65 -1.17
N ALA A 118 -1.98 -5.19 -0.30
CA ALA A 118 -3.23 -5.85 -0.71
C ALA A 118 -4.18 -4.90 -1.47
N GLY A 119 -4.32 -3.65 -1.01
CA GLY A 119 -5.08 -2.62 -1.71
C GLY A 119 -4.50 -2.30 -3.09
N PHE A 120 -3.18 -2.18 -3.19
CA PHE A 120 -2.49 -1.91 -4.46
C PHE A 120 -2.65 -3.07 -5.45
N VAL A 121 -2.54 -4.31 -4.98
CA VAL A 121 -2.78 -5.53 -5.76
C VAL A 121 -4.23 -5.56 -6.26
N THR A 122 -5.19 -5.23 -5.40
CA THR A 122 -6.62 -5.16 -5.76
C THR A 122 -6.84 -4.20 -6.93
N GLY A 123 -6.32 -2.98 -6.85
CA GLY A 123 -6.44 -2.00 -7.94
C GLY A 123 -5.70 -2.41 -9.21
N THR A 124 -4.57 -3.11 -9.08
CA THR A 124 -3.80 -3.63 -10.22
C THR A 124 -4.55 -4.73 -10.96
N LEU A 125 -5.20 -5.64 -10.22
CA LEU A 125 -6.01 -6.72 -10.79
C LEU A 125 -7.32 -6.20 -11.41
N ALA A 126 -7.85 -5.09 -10.88
CA ALA A 126 -9.01 -4.40 -11.42
C ALA A 126 -8.66 -3.42 -12.56
N GLU A 127 -7.40 -3.38 -12.99
CA GLU A 127 -6.90 -2.55 -14.10
C GLU A 127 -7.15 -1.04 -13.93
N TRP A 128 -7.14 -0.54 -12.69
CA TRP A 128 -7.34 0.88 -12.42
C TRP A 128 -6.13 1.72 -12.89
N PRO A 129 -6.31 3.04 -13.13
CA PRO A 129 -5.18 3.96 -13.31
C PRO A 129 -4.20 3.92 -12.12
N LEU A 130 -2.91 4.15 -12.35
CA LEU A 130 -1.87 4.01 -11.32
C LEU A 130 -2.20 4.81 -10.05
N ALA A 131 -2.68 6.04 -10.24
CA ALA A 131 -3.04 6.92 -9.14
C ALA A 131 -4.24 6.43 -8.32
N ASP A 132 -5.18 5.71 -8.94
CA ASP A 132 -6.35 5.14 -8.26
C ASP A 132 -5.95 3.87 -7.47
N ARG A 133 -5.02 3.06 -8.01
CA ARG A 133 -4.40 1.95 -7.26
C ARG A 133 -3.71 2.45 -6.00
N LEU A 134 -2.93 3.52 -6.15
CA LEU A 134 -2.19 4.15 -5.06
C LEU A 134 -3.11 4.75 -4.00
N ALA A 135 -4.17 5.44 -4.45
CA ALA A 135 -5.16 6.02 -3.56
C ALA A 135 -5.93 4.95 -2.78
N PHE A 136 -6.34 3.88 -3.45
CA PHE A 136 -7.03 2.78 -2.79
C PHE A 136 -6.15 2.09 -1.76
N ALA A 137 -4.89 1.82 -2.09
CA ALA A 137 -3.90 1.26 -1.16
C ALA A 137 -3.72 2.13 0.11
N GLY A 138 -3.56 3.44 -0.08
CA GLY A 138 -3.48 4.40 1.03
C GLY A 138 -4.74 4.42 1.88
N LEU A 139 -5.92 4.39 1.26
CA LEU A 139 -7.19 4.33 1.97
C LEU A 139 -7.34 3.05 2.78
N THR A 140 -7.04 1.88 2.22
CA THR A 140 -7.19 0.63 2.94
C THR A 140 -6.26 0.55 4.15
N ALA A 141 -5.03 1.04 4.01
CA ALA A 141 -4.08 1.14 5.12
C ALA A 141 -4.52 2.16 6.19
N ALA A 142 -5.01 3.34 5.79
CA ALA A 142 -5.50 4.34 6.75
C ALA A 142 -6.73 3.85 7.54
N LEU A 143 -7.61 3.07 6.91
CA LEU A 143 -8.74 2.46 7.61
C LEU A 143 -8.30 1.32 8.53
N SER A 144 -7.24 0.56 8.18
CA SER A 144 -6.80 -0.58 8.98
C SER A 144 -6.12 -0.15 10.28
N VAL A 145 -5.41 0.97 10.30
CA VAL A 145 -4.71 1.44 11.51
C VAL A 145 -5.64 1.98 12.61
N GLN A 146 -6.91 2.24 12.28
CA GLN A 146 -7.94 2.66 13.23
C GLN A 146 -8.51 1.49 14.04
N GLU A 147 -7.98 0.28 13.87
CA GLU A 147 -8.48 -0.95 14.50
C GLU A 147 -7.31 -1.84 14.92
N PHE A 148 -7.49 -2.63 15.98
CA PHE A 148 -6.48 -3.61 16.40
C PHE A 148 -6.51 -4.85 15.48
N GLY A 149 -5.34 -5.45 15.25
CA GLY A 149 -5.28 -6.83 14.75
C GLY A 149 -4.48 -7.07 13.47
N GLY A 150 -3.53 -6.20 13.13
CA GLY A 150 -2.65 -6.47 11.98
C GLY A 150 -3.41 -6.57 10.67
N SER A 151 -3.12 -7.57 9.83
CA SER A 151 -3.84 -7.78 8.57
C SER A 151 -5.35 -8.08 8.74
N LEU A 152 -5.81 -8.50 9.93
CA LEU A 152 -7.23 -8.72 10.20
C LEU A 152 -8.03 -7.41 10.29
N SER A 153 -7.35 -6.27 10.46
CA SER A 153 -8.00 -4.95 10.44
C SER A 153 -8.24 -4.42 9.02
N ALA A 154 -7.86 -5.15 7.97
CA ALA A 154 -8.12 -4.76 6.59
C ALA A 154 -9.63 -4.45 6.37
N PRO A 155 -9.98 -3.29 5.79
CA PRO A 155 -11.36 -2.91 5.58
C PRO A 155 -11.99 -3.76 4.47
N GLY A 156 -13.30 -4.03 4.61
CA GLY A 156 -14.13 -4.51 3.53
C GLY A 156 -14.83 -3.36 2.80
N TRP A 157 -15.55 -3.69 1.72
CA TRP A 157 -16.28 -2.71 0.91
C TRP A 157 -17.28 -1.86 1.70
N ALA A 158 -17.86 -2.40 2.78
CA ALA A 158 -18.77 -1.65 3.63
C ALA A 158 -18.08 -0.53 4.43
N GLU A 159 -16.86 -0.76 4.95
CA GLU A 159 -16.08 0.31 5.58
C GLU A 159 -15.64 1.36 4.56
N VAL A 160 -15.14 0.93 3.40
CA VAL A 160 -14.74 1.85 2.32
C VAL A 160 -15.93 2.73 1.90
N GLY A 161 -17.12 2.14 1.76
CA GLY A 161 -18.33 2.88 1.42
C GLY A 161 -18.86 3.79 2.52
N ALA A 162 -18.67 3.40 3.78
CA ALA A 162 -18.98 4.25 4.92
C ALA A 162 -18.06 5.47 4.98
N TRP A 163 -16.75 5.26 4.80
CA TRP A 163 -15.77 6.35 4.71
C TRP A 163 -16.09 7.30 3.55
N TRP A 164 -16.35 6.78 2.35
CA TRP A 164 -16.63 7.61 1.16
C TRP A 164 -17.87 8.49 1.31
N ARG A 165 -18.92 8.00 1.98
CA ARG A 165 -20.10 8.84 2.30
C ARG A 165 -19.75 9.92 3.31
N ARG A 166 -19.05 9.55 4.38
CA ARG A 166 -18.67 10.47 5.47
C ARG A 166 -17.82 11.63 4.94
N VAL A 167 -16.80 11.37 4.14
CA VAL A 167 -15.95 12.45 3.60
C VAL A 167 -16.72 13.39 2.67
N ARG A 168 -17.80 12.94 2.03
CA ARG A 168 -18.65 13.77 1.16
C ARG A 168 -19.67 14.61 1.92
N GLU A 169 -19.91 14.34 3.20
CA GLU A 169 -20.85 15.10 4.04
C GLU A 169 -20.22 16.39 4.60
N PHE A 170 -18.89 16.53 4.52
CA PHE A 170 -18.17 17.71 4.98
C PHE A 170 -18.04 18.76 3.87
N ASP A 171 -18.44 20.00 4.16
CA ASP A 171 -18.43 21.12 3.20
C ASP A 171 -17.03 21.76 3.02
N ASP A 172 -16.06 21.46 3.90
CA ASP A 172 -14.73 22.05 3.98
C ASP A 172 -13.62 21.21 3.33
N GLN A 173 -13.98 20.11 2.69
CA GLN A 173 -13.00 19.19 2.12
C GLN A 173 -12.32 19.77 0.89
N ASP A 174 -11.03 19.48 0.75
CA ASP A 174 -10.30 19.80 -0.47
C ASP A 174 -10.96 19.10 -1.67
N PRO A 175 -11.52 19.85 -2.64
CA PRO A 175 -12.16 19.28 -3.82
C PRO A 175 -11.22 18.41 -4.65
N LEU A 176 -9.90 18.66 -4.61
CA LEU A 176 -8.92 17.83 -5.31
C LEU A 176 -8.74 16.48 -4.63
N ALA A 177 -8.67 16.45 -3.30
CA ALA A 177 -8.65 15.22 -2.52
C ALA A 177 -9.93 14.40 -2.73
N LEU A 178 -11.11 15.04 -2.73
CA LEU A 178 -12.38 14.35 -3.02
C LEU A 178 -12.41 13.76 -4.44
N ARG A 179 -11.91 14.49 -5.45
CA ARG A 179 -11.82 13.99 -6.83
C ARG A 179 -10.92 12.78 -6.96
N ARG A 180 -9.84 12.69 -6.17
CA ARG A 180 -8.93 11.52 -6.18
C ARG A 180 -9.66 10.22 -5.84
N TYR A 181 -10.68 10.27 -5.00
CA TYR A 181 -11.44 9.08 -4.56
C TYR A 181 -12.77 8.91 -5.29
N ALA A 182 -13.09 9.76 -6.27
CA ALA A 182 -14.36 9.72 -6.99
C ALA A 182 -14.60 8.40 -7.74
N PHE A 183 -13.54 7.69 -8.13
CA PHE A 183 -13.63 6.37 -8.77
C PHE A 183 -14.38 5.34 -7.88
N LEU A 184 -14.33 5.49 -6.55
CA LEU A 184 -15.07 4.64 -5.61
C LEU A 184 -16.59 4.70 -5.81
N GLN A 185 -17.13 5.80 -6.33
CA GLN A 185 -18.57 5.92 -6.58
C GLN A 185 -19.08 4.86 -7.56
N SER A 186 -18.23 4.41 -8.50
CA SER A 186 -18.57 3.36 -9.45
C SER A 186 -18.47 1.94 -8.86
N LEU A 187 -17.75 1.79 -7.74
CA LEU A 187 -17.41 0.51 -7.13
C LEU A 187 -18.30 0.16 -5.93
N LEU A 188 -18.79 1.19 -5.22
CA LEU A 188 -19.45 1.00 -3.95
C LEU A 188 -20.92 0.58 -4.13
N PRO A 189 -21.37 -0.50 -3.45
CA PRO A 189 -22.76 -0.90 -3.49
C PRO A 189 -23.67 0.18 -2.86
N ALA A 190 -24.87 0.34 -3.40
CA ALA A 190 -25.84 1.35 -2.96
C ALA A 190 -26.24 1.23 -1.46
N ALA A 191 -26.08 0.04 -0.87
CA ALA A 191 -26.33 -0.22 0.54
C ALA A 191 -24.99 -0.35 1.30
N ALA A 192 -24.60 0.71 2.00
CA ALA A 192 -23.47 0.68 2.93
C ALA A 192 -23.98 0.73 4.38
N ARG A 193 -23.45 -0.15 5.25
CA ARG A 193 -23.79 -0.18 6.68
C ARG A 193 -23.45 1.16 7.37
N PRO A 194 -24.15 1.54 8.47
CA PRO A 194 -23.83 2.76 9.22
C PRO A 194 -22.43 2.69 9.86
N TRP A 195 -21.75 3.83 9.94
CA TRP A 195 -20.46 4.00 10.64
C TRP A 195 -20.67 4.39 12.11
N PRO A 196 -19.83 3.93 13.06
CA PRO A 196 -18.72 2.98 12.90
C PRO A 196 -19.19 1.51 12.88
N LEU A 197 -18.51 0.69 12.09
CA LEU A 197 -18.75 -0.76 12.03
C LEU A 197 -18.08 -1.44 13.22
N ARG A 198 -18.85 -1.99 14.16
CA ARG A 198 -18.28 -2.80 15.26
C ARG A 198 -17.82 -4.15 14.72
N ARG A 199 -16.50 -4.35 14.61
CA ARG A 199 -15.90 -5.68 14.36
C ARG A 199 -15.74 -6.46 15.66
N ALA A 200 -15.46 -7.76 15.53
CA ALA A 200 -15.28 -8.65 16.68
C ALA A 200 -14.10 -8.15 17.53
N VAL A 201 -14.40 -7.78 18.78
CA VAL A 201 -13.39 -7.43 19.77
C VAL A 201 -12.71 -8.72 20.23
N PRO A 202 -11.36 -8.78 20.31
CA PRO A 202 -10.67 -9.92 20.89
C PRO A 202 -11.23 -10.23 22.28
N THR A 203 -11.67 -11.46 22.52
CA THR A 203 -12.30 -11.88 23.79
C THR A 203 -11.31 -11.90 24.96
N ILE A 204 -10.01 -11.75 24.71
CA ILE A 204 -8.95 -11.80 25.72
C ILE A 204 -8.17 -10.49 25.65
N GLY A 205 -8.34 -9.63 26.65
CA GLY A 205 -7.53 -8.40 26.77
C GLY A 205 -8.08 -7.36 27.74
N PHE A 206 -9.40 -7.28 27.92
CA PHE A 206 -10.01 -6.26 28.79
C PHE A 206 -10.71 -6.91 29.99
N ARG A 207 -9.93 -7.35 30.98
CA ARG A 207 -10.44 -7.42 32.35
C ARG A 207 -10.01 -6.12 33.03
N SER A 208 -10.96 -5.23 33.24
CA SER A 208 -10.80 -4.08 34.13
C SER A 208 -10.37 -4.60 35.51
N ALA A 209 -9.30 -4.02 36.06
CA ALA A 209 -8.95 -4.18 37.47
C ALA A 209 -9.95 -3.45 38.37
#